data_AF-A0A3Q2XRY2-F1
#
_entry.id   AF-A0A3Q2XRY2-F1
#
_cell.length_a   1.000
_cell.length_b   1.000
_cell.length_c   1.000
_cell.angle_alpha   90.00
_cell.angle_beta   90.00
_cell.angle_gamma   90.00
#
_symmetry.space_group_name_H-M   'P 1'
#
loop_
_entity.id
_entity.type
_entity.pdbx_description
1 polymer ?
#
loop_
_entity_poly.entity_id
_entity_poly.type
_entity_poly.pdbx_seq_one_letter_code
_entity_poly.pdbx_strand_id
1 'polypeptide(L)'
;MSSQDVLKNASTLASYNVLLQVMFRVLTFLLNAFTLRFVSKELIGVVNVRLTLLYSTLVFLSREAFRRACLSGSTDGKRNWRQLINLLWLTLPLGVLWGALLAAVWLWLLEVPDPQSVPFYGPAVLLFGLAGVQELLAEPLWVLAQVHMFVKLKVVAESLAMLAKCSVTVVLVMSAREWGLYIFSAAHLVYTGVLVLCYAVYFLHFLPSKEAIESNFPLLSRVLPPLVDWTVARLTWSFFKQSFLKQILTEGERYVMTFLNVLSFGDQGVYDIVNNLGSMVARFIFLPIEESFYIFFAKVLERGRDVKSQKQVCTGMFYCE
;
A
#
# COMPACT_ATOMS: atom_id res chain seq x y z
N MET A 1 -23.16 20.36 11.44
CA MET A 1 -21.75 20.66 11.75
C MET A 1 -21.29 21.78 10.83
N SER A 2 -20.66 22.84 11.37
CA SER A 2 -20.13 23.93 10.56
C SER A 2 -18.99 23.43 9.69
N SER A 3 -18.86 23.94 8.45
CA SER A 3 -17.74 23.61 7.55
C SER A 3 -16.37 23.86 8.21
N GLN A 4 -16.28 24.77 9.18
CA GLN A 4 -15.07 25.01 9.96
C GLN A 4 -14.71 23.87 10.93
N ASP A 5 -15.71 23.22 11.55
CA ASP A 5 -15.49 22.08 12.46
C ASP A 5 -15.07 20.82 11.68
N VAL A 6 -15.68 20.60 10.51
CA VAL A 6 -15.31 19.51 9.60
C VAL A 6 -13.86 19.67 9.15
N LEU A 7 -13.45 20.90 8.85
CA LEU A 7 -12.12 21.22 8.34
C LEU A 7 -11.05 21.16 9.42
N LYS A 8 -11.35 21.60 10.65
CA LYS A 8 -10.46 21.46 11.81
C LYS A 8 -10.27 20.00 12.20
N ASN A 9 -11.34 19.21 12.13
CA ASN A 9 -11.26 17.76 12.36
C ASN A 9 -10.50 17.06 11.24
N ALA A 10 -10.70 17.43 9.98
CA ALA A 10 -9.97 16.88 8.84
C ALA A 10 -8.47 17.21 8.88
N SER A 11 -8.09 18.45 9.20
CA SER A 11 -6.68 18.85 9.32
C SER A 11 -6.01 18.15 10.50
N THR A 12 -6.71 18.02 11.62
CA THR A 12 -6.21 17.30 12.80
C THR A 12 -6.02 15.82 12.47
N LEU A 13 -6.98 15.19 11.80
CA LEU A 13 -6.90 13.78 11.40
C LEU A 13 -5.79 13.52 10.36
N ALA A 14 -5.59 14.43 9.41
CA ALA A 14 -4.49 14.39 8.46
C ALA A 14 -3.13 14.49 9.18
N SER A 15 -2.99 15.45 10.09
CA SER A 15 -1.75 15.61 10.86
C SER A 15 -1.40 14.38 11.72
N TYR A 16 -2.39 13.74 12.35
CA TYR A 16 -2.19 12.50 13.08
C TYR A 16 -1.77 11.35 12.17
N ASN A 17 -2.37 11.26 10.97
CA ASN A 17 -2.01 10.23 10.00
C ASN A 17 -0.56 10.41 9.51
N VAL A 18 -0.12 11.64 9.25
CA VAL A 18 1.27 11.94 8.89
C VAL A 18 2.22 11.60 10.01
N LEU A 19 1.94 12.04 11.24
CA LEU A 19 2.80 11.76 12.39
C LEU A 19 2.97 10.26 12.60
N LEU A 20 1.88 9.51 12.50
CA LEU A 20 1.86 8.07 12.66
C LEU A 20 2.62 7.37 11.51
N GLN A 21 2.47 7.82 10.26
CA GLN A 21 3.27 7.32 9.13
C GLN A 21 4.77 7.56 9.32
N VAL A 22 5.14 8.75 9.79
CA VAL A 22 6.53 9.10 10.12
C VAL A 22 7.06 8.18 11.22
N MET A 23 6.31 8.00 12.30
CA MET A 23 6.67 7.12 13.42
C MET A 23 6.90 5.68 12.94
N PHE A 24 6.02 5.14 12.10
CA PHE A 24 6.19 3.80 11.55
C PHE A 24 7.41 3.69 10.63
N ARG A 25 7.74 4.73 9.87
CA ARG A 25 8.97 4.76 9.08
C ARG A 25 10.22 4.74 9.94
N VAL A 26 10.24 5.51 11.04
CA VAL A 26 11.34 5.47 12.02
C VAL A 26 11.45 4.08 12.65
N LEU A 27 10.33 3.51 13.09
CA LEU A 27 10.29 2.17 13.67
C LEU A 27 10.85 1.12 12.69
N THR A 28 10.41 1.16 11.43
CA THR A 28 10.88 0.23 10.38
C THR A 28 12.38 0.38 10.15
N PHE A 29 12.90 1.61 10.15
CA PHE A 29 14.33 1.86 10.02
C PHE A 29 15.13 1.27 11.19
N LEU A 30 14.70 1.53 12.43
CA LEU A 30 15.35 0.97 13.63
C LEU A 30 15.34 -0.55 13.61
N LEU A 31 14.26 -1.16 13.14
CA LEU A 31 14.16 -2.61 12.97
C LEU A 31 15.08 -3.14 11.88
N ASN A 32 15.21 -2.46 10.75
CA ASN A 32 16.17 -2.85 9.70
C ASN A 32 17.61 -2.77 10.24
N ALA A 33 17.94 -1.71 10.97
CA ALA A 33 19.25 -1.55 11.61
C ALA A 33 19.51 -2.62 12.69
N PHE A 34 18.49 -2.98 13.46
CA PHE A 34 18.57 -4.08 14.42
C PHE A 34 18.78 -5.42 13.71
N THR A 35 18.02 -5.68 12.65
CA THR A 35 18.06 -6.94 11.89
C THR A 35 19.43 -7.17 11.25
N LEU A 36 20.11 -6.11 10.79
CA LEU A 36 21.49 -6.18 10.28
C LEU A 36 22.51 -6.73 11.30
N ARG A 37 22.23 -6.67 12.61
CA ARG A 37 23.11 -7.27 13.63
C ARG A 37 23.02 -8.79 13.66
N PHE A 38 21.91 -9.35 13.17
CA PHE A 38 21.60 -10.77 13.26
C PHE A 38 21.55 -11.45 11.90
N VAL A 39 21.37 -10.72 10.81
CA VAL A 39 21.16 -11.25 9.46
C VAL A 39 22.14 -10.62 8.48
N SER A 40 22.58 -11.37 7.47
CA SER A 40 23.52 -10.87 6.46
C SER A 40 22.91 -9.74 5.62
N LYS A 41 23.78 -8.82 5.17
CA LYS A 41 23.40 -7.73 4.26
C LYS A 41 22.83 -8.24 2.92
N GLU A 42 23.30 -9.39 2.45
CA GLU A 42 22.84 -10.01 1.20
C GLU A 42 21.40 -10.47 1.31
N LEU A 43 21.03 -11.11 2.43
CA LEU A 43 19.68 -11.55 2.67
C LEU A 43 18.71 -10.37 2.77
N ILE A 44 19.11 -9.29 3.46
CA ILE A 44 18.31 -8.06 3.54
C ILE A 44 18.15 -7.42 2.16
N GLY A 45 19.21 -7.39 1.33
CA GLY A 45 19.12 -6.88 -0.04
C GLY A 45 18.13 -7.68 -0.89
N VAL A 46 18.18 -9.01 -0.83
CA VAL A 46 17.22 -9.88 -1.53
C VAL A 46 15.79 -9.63 -1.05
N VAL A 47 15.56 -9.47 0.25
CA VAL A 47 14.21 -9.22 0.80
C VAL A 47 13.68 -7.84 0.40
N ASN A 48 14.43 -6.78 0.68
CA ASN A 48 13.96 -5.41 0.55
C ASN A 48 13.93 -4.90 -0.90
N VAL A 49 14.82 -5.40 -1.75
CA VAL A 49 14.85 -5.03 -3.17
C VAL A 49 14.06 -6.04 -3.99
N ARG A 50 14.51 -7.30 -4.05
CA ARG A 50 13.95 -8.28 -4.99
C ARG A 50 12.57 -8.82 -4.59
N LEU A 51 12.42 -9.37 -3.38
CA LEU A 51 11.16 -10.00 -2.96
C LEU A 51 10.07 -8.95 -2.70
N THR A 52 10.45 -7.78 -2.18
CA THR A 52 9.53 -6.66 -2.02
C THR A 52 9.08 -6.10 -3.37
N LEU A 53 9.95 -6.06 -4.39
CA LEU A 53 9.57 -5.68 -5.75
C LEU A 53 8.57 -6.65 -6.37
N LEU A 54 8.80 -7.96 -6.21
CA LEU A 54 7.84 -9.00 -6.64
C LEU A 54 6.46 -8.75 -6.00
N TYR A 55 6.43 -8.59 -4.68
CA TYR A 55 5.23 -8.36 -3.91
C TYR A 55 4.51 -7.07 -4.33
N SER A 56 5.22 -5.95 -4.37
CA SER A 56 4.64 -4.64 -4.68
C SER A 56 4.08 -4.62 -6.10
N THR A 57 4.80 -5.22 -7.05
CA THR A 57 4.38 -5.31 -8.45
C THR A 57 3.15 -6.18 -8.63
N LEU A 58 3.13 -7.37 -8.01
CA LEU A 58 1.98 -8.27 -8.03
C LEU A 58 0.74 -7.55 -7.52
N VAL A 59 0.82 -7.00 -6.31
CA VAL A 59 -0.33 -6.37 -5.64
C VAL A 59 -0.79 -5.13 -6.41
N PHE A 60 0.15 -4.30 -6.88
CA PHE A 60 -0.15 -3.06 -7.59
C PHE A 60 -0.84 -3.32 -8.94
N LEU A 61 -0.28 -4.21 -9.77
CA LEU A 61 -0.87 -4.56 -11.07
C LEU A 61 -2.26 -5.18 -10.94
N SER A 62 -2.49 -5.90 -9.83
CA SER A 62 -3.76 -6.61 -9.60
C SER A 62 -4.90 -5.69 -9.17
N ARG A 63 -4.62 -4.56 -8.48
CA ARG A 63 -5.68 -3.78 -7.80
C ARG A 63 -5.74 -2.28 -8.10
N GLU A 64 -4.65 -1.62 -8.48
CA GLU A 64 -4.63 -0.15 -8.56
C GLU A 64 -5.65 0.39 -9.57
N ALA A 65 -5.76 -0.27 -10.72
CA ALA A 65 -6.74 0.07 -11.74
C ALA A 65 -8.19 -0.03 -11.22
N PHE A 66 -8.47 -1.06 -10.43
CA PHE A 66 -9.78 -1.30 -9.82
C PHE A 66 -10.08 -0.26 -8.75
N ARG A 67 -9.12 0.04 -7.86
CA ARG A 67 -9.27 1.11 -6.86
C ARG A 67 -9.66 2.43 -7.51
N ARG A 68 -8.96 2.82 -8.57
CA ARG A 68 -9.24 4.08 -9.29
C ARG A 68 -10.60 4.07 -9.96
N ALA A 69 -10.92 3.01 -10.71
CA ALA A 69 -12.22 2.91 -11.37
C ALA A 69 -13.37 2.92 -10.37
N CYS A 70 -13.22 2.23 -9.24
CA CYS A 70 -14.20 2.20 -8.18
C CYS A 70 -14.31 3.57 -7.50
N LEU A 71 -13.22 4.21 -7.10
CA LEU A 71 -13.29 5.50 -6.40
C LEU A 71 -13.70 6.66 -7.33
N SER A 72 -13.55 6.51 -8.64
CA SER A 72 -13.95 7.48 -9.67
C SER A 72 -15.45 7.44 -10.02
N GLY A 73 -16.21 6.45 -9.55
CA GLY A 73 -17.59 6.20 -9.96
C GLY A 73 -18.66 7.12 -9.34
N SER A 74 -19.10 8.07 -10.15
CA SER A 74 -20.42 8.74 -10.29
C SER A 74 -21.02 9.55 -9.12
N THR A 75 -21.06 10.86 -9.35
CA THR A 75 -21.80 11.95 -8.69
C THR A 75 -23.34 11.81 -8.74
N ASP A 76 -23.85 10.71 -9.28
CA ASP A 76 -25.25 10.55 -9.69
C ASP A 76 -25.89 9.32 -9.02
N GLY A 77 -26.07 9.40 -7.69
CA GLY A 77 -27.04 8.72 -6.80
C GLY A 77 -27.36 7.20 -6.87
N LYS A 78 -27.13 6.47 -7.97
CA LYS A 78 -27.56 5.07 -8.18
C LYS A 78 -26.37 4.18 -8.53
N ARG A 79 -25.53 3.91 -7.53
CA ARG A 79 -24.39 3.02 -7.67
C ARG A 79 -24.80 1.57 -7.39
N ASN A 80 -24.72 0.70 -8.39
CA ASN A 80 -24.97 -0.73 -8.21
C ASN A 80 -23.81 -1.41 -7.48
N TRP A 81 -23.89 -1.42 -6.15
CA TRP A 81 -22.86 -1.99 -5.28
C TRP A 81 -22.53 -3.47 -5.55
N ARG A 82 -23.51 -4.26 -6.01
CA ARG A 82 -23.30 -5.67 -6.36
C ARG A 82 -22.36 -5.82 -7.55
N GLN A 83 -22.57 -5.04 -8.61
CA GLN A 83 -21.71 -5.06 -9.80
C GLN A 83 -20.29 -4.57 -9.48
N LEU A 84 -20.17 -3.60 -8.58
CA LEU A 84 -18.89 -3.10 -8.10
C LEU A 84 -18.09 -4.17 -7.35
N ILE A 85 -18.72 -4.84 -6.39
CA ILE A 85 -18.07 -5.88 -5.59
C ILE A 85 -17.67 -7.06 -6.47
N ASN A 86 -18.51 -7.45 -7.44
CA ASN A 86 -18.18 -8.49 -8.41
C ASN A 86 -16.94 -8.13 -9.23
N LEU A 87 -16.83 -6.87 -9.67
CA LEU A 87 -15.65 -6.39 -10.38
C LEU A 87 -14.41 -6.40 -9.48
N LEU A 88 -14.53 -6.02 -8.21
CA LEU A 88 -13.43 -6.05 -7.25
C LEU A 88 -12.94 -7.46 -6.95
N TRP A 89 -13.82 -8.47 -6.95
CA TRP A 89 -13.40 -9.86 -6.79
C TRP A 89 -12.54 -10.37 -7.95
N LEU A 90 -12.54 -9.70 -9.11
CA LEU A 90 -11.63 -10.01 -10.22
C LEU A 90 -10.16 -9.69 -9.88
N THR A 91 -9.90 -8.88 -8.86
CA THR A 91 -8.52 -8.61 -8.37
C THR A 91 -7.84 -9.89 -7.88
N LEU A 92 -8.57 -10.84 -7.30
CA LEU A 92 -8.03 -12.09 -6.78
C LEU A 92 -7.51 -13.04 -7.89
N PRO A 93 -8.30 -13.45 -8.90
CA PRO A 93 -7.79 -14.29 -9.97
C PRO A 93 -6.70 -13.58 -10.80
N LEU A 94 -6.77 -12.26 -10.96
CA LEU A 94 -5.67 -11.48 -11.56
C LEU A 94 -4.41 -11.52 -10.69
N GLY A 95 -4.56 -11.46 -9.36
CA GLY A 95 -3.47 -11.63 -8.40
C GLY A 95 -2.80 -12.99 -8.49
N VAL A 96 -3.58 -14.06 -8.64
CA VAL A 96 -3.05 -15.41 -8.85
C VAL A 96 -2.31 -15.49 -10.19
N LEU A 97 -2.88 -14.94 -11.26
CA LEU A 97 -2.25 -14.89 -12.58
C LEU A 97 -0.91 -14.14 -12.54
N TRP A 98 -0.90 -12.90 -12.02
CA TRP A 98 0.32 -12.11 -11.89
C TRP A 98 1.32 -12.74 -10.93
N GLY A 99 0.84 -13.34 -9.84
CA GLY A 99 1.67 -14.06 -8.89
C GLY A 99 2.41 -15.23 -9.54
N ALA A 100 1.73 -16.03 -10.36
CA ALA A 100 2.34 -17.12 -11.10
C ALA A 100 3.35 -16.62 -12.14
N LEU A 101 2.98 -15.61 -12.94
CA LEU A 101 3.86 -15.05 -13.98
C LEU A 101 5.12 -14.41 -13.38
N LEU A 102 4.97 -13.60 -12.34
CA LEU A 102 6.10 -12.95 -11.70
C LEU A 102 6.95 -13.93 -10.90
N ALA A 103 6.35 -14.93 -10.22
CA ALA A 103 7.12 -15.99 -9.56
C ALA A 103 7.95 -16.79 -10.57
N ALA A 104 7.40 -17.11 -11.75
CA ALA A 104 8.14 -17.78 -12.82
C ALA A 104 9.38 -16.97 -13.26
N VAL A 105 9.23 -15.64 -13.42
CA VAL A 105 10.35 -14.74 -13.71
C VAL A 105 11.39 -14.76 -12.59
N TRP A 106 10.97 -14.69 -11.32
CA TRP A 106 11.89 -14.66 -10.18
C TRP A 106 12.61 -15.99 -9.92
N LEU A 107 12.01 -17.11 -10.32
CA LEU A 107 12.57 -18.46 -10.14
C LEU A 107 13.44 -18.91 -11.32
N TRP A 108 13.11 -18.50 -12.55
CA TRP A 108 13.74 -19.05 -13.76
C TRP A 108 14.54 -18.03 -14.57
N LEU A 109 14.23 -16.74 -14.49
CA LEU A 109 14.94 -15.70 -15.26
C LEU A 109 16.02 -15.00 -14.42
N LEU A 110 15.76 -14.77 -13.13
CA LEU A 110 16.69 -14.07 -12.25
C LEU A 110 17.80 -14.98 -11.73
N GLU A 111 18.95 -14.38 -11.48
CA GLU A 111 20.09 -15.04 -10.83
C GLU A 111 19.69 -15.53 -9.43
N VAL A 112 19.89 -16.83 -9.19
CA VAL A 112 19.62 -17.46 -7.90
C VAL A 112 20.74 -17.12 -6.91
N PRO A 113 20.43 -16.51 -5.76
CA PRO A 113 21.43 -16.23 -4.72
C PRO A 113 22.12 -17.50 -4.21
N ASP A 114 23.38 -17.37 -3.78
CA ASP A 114 24.12 -18.47 -3.17
C ASP A 114 23.40 -18.97 -1.90
N PRO A 115 23.04 -20.27 -1.82
CA PRO A 115 22.35 -20.84 -0.65
C PRO A 115 23.09 -20.66 0.68
N GLN A 116 24.42 -20.50 0.67
CA GLN A 116 25.21 -20.26 1.88
C GLN A 116 24.94 -18.87 2.49
N SER A 117 24.77 -17.85 1.65
CA SER A 117 24.49 -16.48 2.09
C SER A 117 23.00 -16.19 2.27
N VAL A 118 22.17 -16.78 1.40
CA VAL A 118 20.73 -16.53 1.34
C VAL A 118 20.00 -17.88 1.19
N PRO A 119 19.70 -18.55 2.32
CA PRO A 119 19.03 -19.85 2.28
C PRO A 119 17.54 -19.69 1.94
N PHE A 120 16.99 -20.72 1.27
CA PHE A 120 15.56 -20.88 0.97
C PHE A 120 14.94 -19.84 0.01
N TYR A 121 15.70 -19.38 -1.00
CA TYR A 121 15.21 -18.40 -1.99
C TYR A 121 13.94 -18.85 -2.75
N GLY A 122 13.93 -20.06 -3.32
CA GLY A 122 12.79 -20.55 -4.11
C GLY A 122 11.46 -20.56 -3.34
N PRO A 123 11.39 -21.21 -2.17
CA PRO A 123 10.21 -21.16 -1.30
C PRO A 123 9.81 -19.73 -0.90
N ALA A 124 10.77 -18.85 -0.62
CA ALA A 124 10.49 -17.47 -0.24
C ALA A 124 9.79 -16.69 -1.36
N VAL A 125 10.18 -16.87 -2.64
CA VAL A 125 9.50 -16.28 -3.80
C VAL A 125 8.01 -16.68 -3.82
N LEU A 126 7.72 -17.96 -3.62
CA LEU A 126 6.34 -18.46 -3.58
C LEU A 126 5.56 -17.90 -2.38
N LEU A 127 6.18 -17.82 -1.19
CA LEU A 127 5.53 -17.28 0.00
C LEU A 127 5.25 -15.77 -0.10
N PHE A 128 6.14 -15.00 -0.73
CA PHE A 128 5.88 -13.58 -1.02
C PHE A 128 4.77 -13.41 -2.06
N GLY A 129 4.73 -14.26 -3.08
CA GLY A 129 3.60 -14.33 -4.02
C GLY A 129 2.28 -14.66 -3.32
N LEU A 130 2.29 -15.66 -2.43
CA LEU A 130 1.14 -16.02 -1.59
C LEU A 130 0.70 -14.87 -0.69
N ALA A 131 1.64 -14.16 -0.06
CA ALA A 131 1.33 -12.99 0.76
C ALA A 131 0.62 -11.91 -0.07
N GLY A 132 1.07 -11.68 -1.31
CA GLY A 132 0.41 -10.76 -2.24
C GLY A 132 -1.03 -11.18 -2.56
N VAL A 133 -1.27 -12.45 -2.87
CA VAL A 133 -2.63 -12.99 -3.12
C VAL A 133 -3.49 -12.90 -1.86
N GLN A 134 -2.92 -13.20 -0.70
CA GLN A 134 -3.61 -13.09 0.59
C GLN A 134 -4.05 -11.66 0.88
N GLU A 135 -3.22 -10.65 0.61
CA GLU A 135 -3.61 -9.24 0.78
C GLU A 135 -4.80 -8.87 -0.11
N LEU A 136 -4.88 -9.41 -1.32
CA LEU A 136 -5.98 -9.14 -2.26
C LEU A 136 -7.34 -9.64 -1.76
N LEU A 137 -7.39 -10.58 -0.80
CA LEU A 137 -8.64 -10.96 -0.13
C LEU A 137 -9.28 -9.80 0.65
N ALA A 138 -8.46 -8.88 1.18
CA ALA A 138 -8.95 -7.70 1.88
C ALA A 138 -9.44 -6.61 0.92
N GLU A 139 -9.15 -6.71 -0.39
CA GLU A 139 -9.32 -5.63 -1.33
C GLU A 139 -10.78 -5.15 -1.49
N PRO A 140 -11.79 -6.03 -1.62
CA PRO A 140 -13.18 -5.60 -1.71
C PRO A 140 -13.62 -4.83 -0.45
N LEU A 141 -13.21 -5.32 0.73
CA LEU A 141 -13.53 -4.70 2.02
C LEU A 141 -12.78 -3.37 2.21
N TRP A 142 -11.54 -3.30 1.76
CA TRP A 142 -10.73 -2.08 1.80
C TRP A 142 -11.36 -0.98 0.95
N VAL A 143 -11.71 -1.28 -0.31
CA VAL A 143 -12.36 -0.29 -1.20
C VAL A 143 -13.70 0.14 -0.63
N LEU A 144 -14.47 -0.78 -0.08
CA LEU A 144 -15.76 -0.48 0.55
C LEU A 144 -15.59 0.45 1.76
N ALA A 145 -14.57 0.22 2.59
CA ALA A 145 -14.23 1.11 3.70
C ALA A 145 -13.81 2.51 3.20
N GLN A 146 -13.08 2.59 2.08
CA GLN A 146 -12.67 3.88 1.52
C GLN A 146 -13.85 4.67 0.93
N VAL A 147 -14.78 4.02 0.23
CA VAL A 147 -15.94 4.73 -0.33
C VAL A 147 -16.83 5.31 0.79
N HIS A 148 -16.92 4.61 1.94
CA HIS A 148 -17.65 5.10 3.12
C HIS A 148 -16.79 5.98 4.05
N MET A 149 -15.58 6.38 3.63
CA MET A 149 -14.69 7.26 4.38
C MET A 149 -14.31 6.75 5.78
N PHE A 150 -14.19 5.42 5.97
CA PHE A 150 -13.69 4.81 7.20
C PHE A 150 -12.16 4.92 7.32
N VAL A 151 -11.66 6.16 7.37
CA VAL A 151 -10.21 6.47 7.42
C VAL A 151 -9.56 5.90 8.69
N LYS A 152 -10.27 5.92 9.82
CA LYS A 152 -9.76 5.37 11.09
C LYS A 152 -9.50 3.86 11.00
N LEU A 153 -10.40 3.11 10.39
CA LEU A 153 -10.24 1.65 10.21
C LEU A 153 -8.97 1.33 9.44
N LYS A 154 -8.73 2.04 8.33
CA LYS A 154 -7.52 1.88 7.53
C LYS A 154 -6.26 2.09 8.37
N VAL A 155 -6.18 3.24 9.06
CA VAL A 155 -5.00 3.59 9.86
C VAL A 155 -4.76 2.54 10.95
N VAL A 156 -5.80 2.12 11.68
CA VAL A 156 -5.67 1.12 12.74
C VAL A 156 -5.25 -0.25 12.19
N ALA A 157 -5.89 -0.72 11.11
CA ALA A 157 -5.57 -2.00 10.49
C ALA A 157 -4.13 -2.06 9.96
N GLU A 158 -3.70 -1.02 9.22
CA GLU A 158 -2.33 -0.92 8.70
C GLU A 158 -1.30 -0.84 9.85
N SER A 159 -1.61 -0.11 10.91
CA SER A 159 -0.75 0.00 12.11
C SER A 159 -0.59 -1.34 12.82
N LEU A 160 -1.69 -2.02 13.11
CA LEU A 160 -1.68 -3.32 13.79
C LEU A 160 -0.94 -4.38 12.97
N ALA A 161 -1.21 -4.44 11.66
CA ALA A 161 -0.50 -5.34 10.76
C ALA A 161 1.01 -5.07 10.73
N MET A 162 1.41 -3.80 10.66
CA MET A 162 2.81 -3.41 10.67
C MET A 162 3.49 -3.77 11.99
N LEU A 163 2.85 -3.50 13.13
CA LEU A 163 3.36 -3.88 14.44
C LEU A 163 3.52 -5.40 14.58
N ALA A 164 2.54 -6.18 14.10
CA ALA A 164 2.61 -7.63 14.10
C ALA A 164 3.76 -8.16 13.25
N LYS A 165 3.92 -7.64 12.01
CA LYS A 165 5.05 -7.94 11.13
C LYS A 165 6.38 -7.70 11.82
N CYS A 166 6.54 -6.50 12.39
CA CYS A 166 7.76 -6.08 13.06
C CYS A 166 8.11 -6.99 14.26
N SER A 167 7.10 -7.30 15.08
CA SER A 167 7.25 -8.17 16.25
C SER A 167 7.68 -9.58 15.84
N VAL A 168 7.02 -10.15 14.83
CA VAL A 168 7.35 -11.48 14.30
C VAL A 168 8.76 -11.50 13.69
N THR A 169 9.14 -10.48 12.93
CA THR A 169 10.51 -10.37 12.39
C THR A 169 11.53 -10.40 13.52
N VAL A 170 11.39 -9.56 14.56
CA VAL A 170 12.34 -9.49 15.68
C VAL A 170 12.44 -10.83 16.40
N VAL A 171 11.30 -11.44 16.76
CA VAL A 171 11.27 -12.70 17.49
C VAL A 171 11.93 -13.83 16.69
N LEU A 172 11.62 -13.94 15.40
CA LEU A 172 12.18 -14.99 14.54
C LEU A 172 13.66 -14.77 14.22
N VAL A 173 14.09 -13.51 14.03
CA VAL A 173 15.51 -13.16 13.83
C VAL A 173 16.34 -13.52 15.07
N MET A 174 15.79 -13.33 16.27
CA MET A 174 16.48 -13.68 17.52
C MET A 174 16.47 -15.19 17.81
N SER A 175 15.39 -15.88 17.47
CA SER A 175 15.18 -17.29 17.89
C SER A 175 15.62 -18.31 16.85
N ALA A 176 15.59 -17.96 15.56
CA ALA A 176 15.73 -18.91 14.45
C ALA A 176 16.47 -18.30 13.26
N ARG A 177 17.66 -17.72 13.49
CA ARG A 177 18.49 -17.08 12.44
C ARG A 177 18.71 -17.97 11.21
N GLU A 178 18.86 -19.27 11.41
CA GLU A 178 19.10 -20.27 10.33
C GLU A 178 17.94 -20.38 9.32
N TRP A 179 16.75 -19.85 9.65
CA TRP A 179 15.59 -19.89 8.76
C TRP A 179 15.72 -18.89 7.59
N GLY A 180 16.67 -17.95 7.67
CA GLY A 180 16.98 -16.98 6.63
C GLY A 180 15.74 -16.30 6.04
N LEU A 181 15.44 -16.55 4.76
CA LEU A 181 14.32 -15.89 4.07
C LEU A 181 12.93 -16.28 4.62
N TYR A 182 12.78 -17.46 5.23
CA TYR A 182 11.50 -17.85 5.83
C TYR A 182 11.05 -16.89 6.93
N ILE A 183 12.00 -16.27 7.64
CA ILE A 183 11.70 -15.28 8.69
C ILE A 183 10.90 -14.12 8.11
N PHE A 184 11.38 -13.55 6.99
CA PHE A 184 10.76 -12.40 6.35
C PHE A 184 9.49 -12.76 5.58
N SER A 185 9.42 -13.96 5.02
CA SER A 185 8.21 -14.51 4.40
C SER A 185 7.09 -14.71 5.43
N ALA A 186 7.41 -15.33 6.58
CA ALA A 186 6.43 -15.53 7.67
C ALA A 186 5.93 -14.18 8.22
N ALA A 187 6.83 -13.22 8.45
CA ALA A 187 6.45 -11.88 8.88
C ALA A 187 5.52 -11.18 7.86
N HIS A 188 5.77 -11.35 6.55
CA HIS A 188 4.87 -10.81 5.51
C HIS A 188 3.51 -11.49 5.47
N LEU A 189 3.43 -12.81 5.65
CA LEU A 189 2.15 -13.51 5.73
C LEU A 189 1.34 -13.10 6.98
N VAL A 190 2.03 -12.84 8.10
CA VAL A 190 1.39 -12.28 9.29
C VAL A 190 0.86 -10.87 9.02
N TYR A 191 1.65 -10.02 8.36
CA TYR A 191 1.21 -8.68 7.96
C TYR A 191 -0.09 -8.71 7.16
N THR A 192 -0.11 -9.47 6.05
CA THR A 192 -1.29 -9.53 5.17
C THR A 192 -2.45 -10.27 5.82
N GLY A 193 -2.18 -11.27 6.65
CA GLY A 193 -3.17 -11.98 7.45
C GLY A 193 -3.87 -11.09 8.47
N VAL A 194 -3.11 -10.27 9.21
CA VAL A 194 -3.67 -9.31 10.17
C VAL A 194 -4.50 -8.24 9.44
N LEU A 195 -4.06 -7.77 8.27
CA LEU A 195 -4.87 -6.87 7.44
C LEU A 195 -6.23 -7.48 7.08
N VAL A 196 -6.23 -8.68 6.49
CA VAL A 196 -7.45 -9.39 6.11
C VAL A 196 -8.35 -9.60 7.32
N LEU A 197 -7.78 -10.02 8.46
CA LEU A 197 -8.52 -10.26 9.68
C LEU A 197 -9.15 -8.97 10.25
N CYS A 198 -8.42 -7.85 10.28
CA CYS A 198 -8.96 -6.58 10.75
C CYS A 198 -10.19 -6.14 9.94
N TYR A 199 -10.10 -6.21 8.60
CA TYR A 199 -11.22 -5.86 7.74
C TYR A 199 -12.38 -6.84 7.87
N ALA A 200 -12.10 -8.15 7.92
CA ALA A 200 -13.11 -9.17 8.09
C ALA A 200 -13.87 -8.99 9.42
N VAL A 201 -13.16 -8.88 10.54
CA VAL A 201 -13.75 -8.69 11.88
C VAL A 201 -14.57 -7.41 11.93
N TYR A 202 -14.04 -6.29 11.43
CA TYR A 202 -14.77 -5.03 11.41
C TYR A 202 -16.11 -5.15 10.66
N PHE A 203 -16.09 -5.68 9.44
CA PHE A 203 -17.31 -5.79 8.64
C PHE A 203 -18.27 -6.86 9.15
N LEU A 204 -17.79 -7.95 9.74
CA LEU A 204 -18.64 -8.95 10.40
C LEU A 204 -19.40 -8.36 11.60
N HIS A 205 -18.79 -7.44 12.34
CA HIS A 205 -19.47 -6.71 13.43
C HIS A 205 -20.32 -5.53 12.95
N PHE A 206 -19.96 -4.91 11.82
CA PHE A 206 -20.68 -3.76 11.26
C PHE A 206 -21.95 -4.17 10.51
N LEU A 207 -21.95 -5.27 9.76
CA LEU A 207 -23.08 -5.76 8.96
C LEU A 207 -24.40 -5.97 9.76
N PRO A 208 -24.38 -6.49 11.01
CA PRO A 208 -25.58 -6.63 11.84
C PRO A 208 -26.10 -5.31 12.45
N SER A 209 -25.37 -4.20 12.31
CA SER A 209 -25.75 -2.92 12.90
C SER A 209 -26.93 -2.27 12.15
N LYS A 210 -27.75 -1.51 12.87
CA LYS A 210 -28.87 -0.75 12.29
C LYS A 210 -28.39 0.24 11.21
N GLU A 211 -27.21 0.82 11.41
CA GLU A 211 -26.56 1.74 10.47
C GLU A 211 -26.25 1.07 9.11
N ALA A 212 -25.83 -0.19 9.09
CA ALA A 212 -25.55 -0.91 7.84
C ALA A 212 -26.82 -1.25 7.04
N ILE A 213 -27.92 -1.56 7.76
CA ILE A 213 -29.22 -1.86 7.16
C ILE A 213 -29.85 -0.60 6.56
N GLU A 214 -29.77 0.53 7.27
CA GLU A 214 -30.25 1.83 6.76
C GLU A 214 -29.40 2.34 5.57
N SER A 215 -28.12 2.02 5.55
CA SER A 215 -27.19 2.39 4.46
C SER A 215 -27.27 1.49 3.22
N ASN A 216 -28.18 0.50 3.21
CA ASN A 216 -28.33 -0.49 2.14
C ASN A 216 -27.00 -1.16 1.75
N PHE A 217 -26.24 -1.55 2.78
CA PHE A 217 -24.89 -2.07 2.60
C PHE A 217 -24.93 -3.37 1.79
N PRO A 218 -24.11 -3.50 0.74
CA PRO A 218 -24.13 -4.68 -0.10
C PRO A 218 -23.65 -5.90 0.68
N LEU A 219 -24.59 -6.80 0.98
CA LEU A 219 -24.29 -8.10 1.57
C LEU A 219 -23.35 -8.87 0.63
N LEU A 220 -22.22 -9.37 1.18
CA LEU A 220 -21.17 -10.14 0.48
C LEU A 220 -21.65 -11.50 -0.09
N SER A 221 -22.97 -11.76 -0.09
CA SER A 221 -23.53 -13.12 -0.03
C SER A 221 -23.74 -13.84 -1.36
N ARG A 222 -23.26 -13.33 -2.51
CA ARG A 222 -23.32 -14.10 -3.76
C ARG A 222 -22.06 -13.92 -4.59
N VAL A 223 -21.20 -14.95 -4.53
CA VAL A 223 -19.98 -15.15 -5.33
C VAL A 223 -20.30 -15.58 -6.78
N LEU A 224 -21.59 -15.65 -7.19
CA LEU A 224 -21.97 -15.93 -8.58
C LEU A 224 -22.12 -14.64 -9.40
N PRO A 225 -21.65 -14.61 -10.66
CA PRO A 225 -21.64 -13.40 -11.48
C PRO A 225 -23.05 -13.04 -11.95
N PRO A 226 -23.50 -11.79 -11.74
CA PRO A 226 -24.21 -11.07 -12.79
C PRO A 226 -23.30 -10.02 -13.43
N LEU A 227 -23.59 -9.75 -14.71
CA LEU A 227 -22.77 -9.00 -15.67
C LEU A 227 -21.93 -7.87 -15.06
N VAL A 228 -20.61 -7.97 -15.29
CA VAL A 228 -19.64 -6.90 -15.08
C VAL A 228 -20.12 -5.65 -15.84
N ASP A 229 -20.10 -4.50 -15.17
CA ASP A 229 -20.36 -3.23 -15.83
C ASP A 229 -19.22 -2.92 -16.81
N TRP A 230 -19.50 -3.03 -18.10
CA TRP A 230 -18.56 -2.77 -19.18
C TRP A 230 -18.02 -1.34 -19.19
N THR A 231 -18.78 -0.38 -18.65
CA THR A 231 -18.35 1.02 -18.52
C THR A 231 -17.22 1.12 -17.51
N VAL A 232 -17.41 0.51 -16.33
CA VAL A 232 -16.40 0.48 -15.26
C VAL A 232 -15.22 -0.39 -15.67
N ALA A 233 -15.43 -1.48 -16.41
CA ALA A 233 -14.35 -2.33 -16.93
C ALA A 233 -13.48 -1.58 -17.95
N ARG A 234 -14.09 -0.82 -18.89
CA ARG A 234 -13.33 0.02 -19.85
C ARG A 234 -12.55 1.11 -19.14
N LEU A 235 -13.14 1.74 -18.12
CA LEU A 235 -12.44 2.72 -17.28
C LEU A 235 -11.28 2.09 -16.51
N THR A 236 -11.49 0.90 -15.94
CA THR A 236 -10.46 0.10 -15.28
C THR A 236 -9.31 -0.18 -16.22
N TRP A 237 -9.58 -0.54 -17.47
CA TRP A 237 -8.54 -0.78 -18.48
C TRP A 237 -7.71 0.48 -18.80
N SER A 238 -8.34 1.65 -18.92
CA SER A 238 -7.62 2.92 -19.09
C SER A 238 -6.72 3.22 -17.90
N PHE A 239 -7.22 3.03 -16.67
CA PHE A 239 -6.41 3.20 -15.47
C PHE A 239 -5.31 2.15 -15.33
N PHE A 240 -5.51 0.94 -15.85
CA PHE A 240 -4.48 -0.10 -15.85
C PHE A 240 -3.27 0.34 -16.67
N LYS A 241 -3.47 0.90 -17.88
CA LYS A 241 -2.36 1.43 -18.69
C LYS A 241 -1.57 2.52 -17.97
N GLN A 242 -2.28 3.45 -17.32
CA GLN A 242 -1.65 4.52 -16.54
C GLN A 242 -0.91 3.98 -15.32
N SER A 243 -1.49 3.00 -14.64
CA SER A 243 -0.90 2.38 -13.45
C SER A 243 0.36 1.61 -13.84
N PHE A 244 0.31 0.84 -14.93
CA PHE A 244 1.49 0.12 -15.44
C PHE A 244 2.67 1.06 -15.69
N LEU A 245 2.45 2.18 -16.39
CA LEU A 245 3.49 3.19 -16.59
C LEU A 245 3.98 3.76 -15.26
N LYS A 246 3.06 4.08 -14.33
CA LYS A 246 3.41 4.57 -12.99
C LYS A 246 4.28 3.57 -12.23
N GLN A 247 4.00 2.27 -12.33
CA GLN A 247 4.79 1.23 -11.66
C GLN A 247 6.24 1.24 -12.16
N ILE A 248 6.44 1.29 -13.47
CA ILE A 248 7.78 1.36 -14.07
C ILE A 248 8.52 2.62 -13.62
N LEU A 249 7.84 3.78 -13.59
CA LEU A 249 8.46 5.04 -13.18
C LEU A 249 8.79 5.08 -11.68
N THR A 250 7.99 4.41 -10.85
CA THR A 250 8.14 4.46 -9.38
C THR A 250 9.15 3.44 -8.88
N GLU A 251 9.10 2.20 -9.40
CA GLU A 251 9.98 1.10 -8.99
C GLU A 251 11.11 0.85 -10.01
N GLY A 252 11.30 1.77 -10.97
CA GLY A 252 12.31 1.67 -12.04
C GLY A 252 13.72 1.40 -11.53
N GLU A 253 14.08 2.04 -10.43
CA GLU A 253 15.36 1.82 -9.73
C GLU A 253 15.50 0.36 -9.27
N ARG A 254 14.49 -0.19 -8.58
CA ARG A 254 14.51 -1.59 -8.11
C ARG A 254 14.46 -2.57 -9.28
N TYR A 255 13.77 -2.24 -10.36
CA TYR A 255 13.80 -3.05 -11.59
C TYR A 255 15.20 -3.11 -12.20
N VAL A 256 15.89 -1.97 -12.31
CA VAL A 256 17.27 -1.91 -12.79
C VAL A 256 18.19 -2.74 -11.90
N MET A 257 18.11 -2.59 -10.58
CA MET A 257 18.93 -3.38 -9.64
C MET A 257 18.65 -4.89 -9.72
N THR A 258 17.38 -5.27 -9.95
CA THR A 258 16.96 -6.67 -9.95
C THR A 258 17.30 -7.37 -11.28
N PHE A 259 17.05 -6.73 -12.42
CA PHE A 259 17.14 -7.35 -13.75
C PHE A 259 18.49 -7.15 -14.43
N LEU A 260 19.18 -6.03 -14.17
CA LEU A 260 20.46 -5.72 -14.82
C LEU A 260 21.67 -6.15 -13.99
N ASN A 261 21.47 -6.75 -12.81
CA ASN A 261 22.51 -7.23 -11.89
C ASN A 261 23.66 -6.20 -11.68
N VAL A 262 23.32 -4.91 -11.65
CA VAL A 262 24.29 -3.80 -11.57
C VAL A 262 24.98 -3.75 -10.19
N LEU A 263 24.32 -4.29 -9.16
CA LEU A 263 24.77 -4.27 -7.77
C LEU A 263 24.71 -5.69 -7.18
N SER A 264 25.70 -6.04 -6.36
CA SER A 264 25.66 -7.27 -5.55
C SER A 264 24.48 -7.23 -4.56
N PHE A 265 24.03 -8.39 -4.06
CA PHE A 265 22.93 -8.42 -3.08
C PHE A 265 23.26 -7.64 -1.80
N GLY A 266 24.53 -7.70 -1.36
CA GLY A 266 24.97 -6.92 -0.22
C GLY A 266 24.88 -5.42 -0.47
N ASP A 267 25.28 -4.96 -1.66
CA ASP A 267 25.22 -3.53 -2.01
C ASP A 267 23.79 -3.05 -2.21
N GLN A 268 22.90 -3.89 -2.73
CA GLN A 268 21.46 -3.63 -2.78
C GLN A 268 20.89 -3.40 -1.37
N GLY A 269 21.30 -4.23 -0.39
CA GLY A 269 20.89 -4.08 1.00
C GLY A 269 21.40 -2.78 1.64
N VAL A 270 22.67 -2.43 1.42
CA VAL A 270 23.25 -1.18 1.91
C VAL A 270 22.55 0.02 1.25
N TYR A 271 22.37 -0.02 -0.06
CA TYR A 271 21.70 1.03 -0.83
C TYR A 271 20.28 1.29 -0.33
N ASP A 272 19.45 0.24 -0.19
CA ASP A 272 18.06 0.39 0.27
C ASP A 272 17.99 1.04 1.66
N ILE A 273 18.87 0.64 2.58
CA ILE A 273 18.92 1.21 3.93
C ILE A 273 19.32 2.69 3.89
N VAL A 274 20.33 3.03 3.09
CA VAL A 274 20.79 4.43 2.94
C VAL A 274 19.72 5.28 2.26
N ASN A 275 19.08 4.80 1.20
CA ASN A 275 18.01 5.52 0.50
C ASN A 275 16.78 5.73 1.41
N ASN A 276 16.40 4.70 2.18
CA ASN A 276 15.32 4.80 3.16
C ASN A 276 15.63 5.80 4.29
N LEU A 277 16.88 5.87 4.74
CA LEU A 277 17.33 6.87 5.73
C LEU A 277 17.36 8.29 5.15
N GLY A 278 18.01 8.46 3.99
CA GLY A 278 18.17 9.76 3.33
C GLY A 278 16.83 10.39 2.94
N SER A 279 15.90 9.58 2.41
CA SER A 279 14.56 10.06 2.08
C SER A 279 13.71 10.40 3.31
N MET A 280 14.00 9.80 4.48
CA MET A 280 13.23 10.06 5.70
C MET A 280 13.35 11.51 6.17
N VAL A 281 14.55 12.09 6.09
CA VAL A 281 14.80 13.50 6.46
C VAL A 281 13.98 14.43 5.57
N ALA A 282 14.03 14.23 4.25
CA ALA A 282 13.25 15.00 3.30
C ALA A 282 11.74 14.86 3.57
N ARG A 283 11.25 13.64 3.84
CA ARG A 283 9.84 13.39 4.17
C ARG A 283 9.42 14.04 5.49
N PHE A 284 10.26 14.01 6.51
CA PHE A 284 9.99 14.64 7.81
C PHE A 284 9.82 16.14 7.68
N ILE A 285 10.62 16.78 6.81
CA ILE A 285 10.59 18.23 6.59
C ILE A 285 9.47 18.61 5.62
N PHE A 286 9.41 18.00 4.44
CA PHE A 286 8.52 18.45 3.36
C PHE A 286 7.08 17.97 3.50
N LEU A 287 6.81 16.81 4.11
CA LEU A 287 5.44 16.28 4.19
C LEU A 287 4.52 17.18 5.04
N PRO A 288 4.92 17.66 6.25
CA PRO A 288 4.09 18.61 7.00
C PRO A 288 3.92 19.96 6.30
N ILE A 289 4.96 20.40 5.58
CA ILE A 289 4.94 21.64 4.80
C ILE A 289 3.95 21.53 3.65
N GLU A 290 4.01 20.44 2.88
CA GLU A 290 3.11 20.15 1.77
C GLU A 290 1.64 20.12 2.23
N GLU A 291 1.33 19.43 3.31
CA GLU A 291 -0.04 19.39 3.84
C GLU A 291 -0.52 20.76 4.35
N SER A 292 0.36 21.51 5.02
CA SER A 292 0.04 22.85 5.51
C SER A 292 -0.28 23.79 4.34
N PHE A 293 0.53 23.75 3.28
CA PHE A 293 0.28 24.53 2.07
C PHE A 293 -0.93 24.04 1.29
N TYR A 294 -1.20 22.73 1.23
CA TYR A 294 -2.39 22.20 0.59
C TYR A 294 -3.67 22.76 1.25
N ILE A 295 -3.73 22.73 2.59
CA ILE A 295 -4.86 23.27 3.35
C ILE A 295 -4.96 24.79 3.17
N PHE A 296 -3.82 25.50 3.17
CA PHE A 296 -3.78 26.93 2.91
C PHE A 296 -4.36 27.26 1.53
N PHE A 297 -3.83 26.66 0.47
CA PHE A 297 -4.28 26.90 -0.90
C PHE A 297 -5.74 26.47 -1.13
N ALA A 298 -6.18 25.37 -0.52
CA ALA A 298 -7.58 24.94 -0.60
C ALA A 298 -8.57 25.95 0.02
N LYS A 299 -8.12 26.77 0.98
CA LYS A 299 -8.94 27.82 1.62
C LYS A 299 -8.81 29.18 0.93
N VAL A 300 -7.63 29.48 0.40
CA VAL A 300 -7.30 30.78 -0.17
C VAL A 300 -7.70 30.88 -1.64
N LEU A 301 -7.58 29.79 -2.40
CA LEU A 301 -7.83 29.77 -3.84
C LEU A 301 -9.26 29.30 -4.14
N GLU A 302 -9.99 30.10 -4.92
CA GLU A 302 -11.28 29.71 -5.47
C GLU A 302 -11.07 28.91 -6.76
N ARG A 303 -11.55 27.66 -6.81
CA ARG A 303 -11.47 26.81 -8.00
C ARG A 303 -12.20 27.43 -9.18
N GLY A 304 -11.58 27.41 -10.36
CA GLY A 304 -12.18 27.90 -11.61
C GLY A 304 -12.03 29.40 -11.86
N ARG A 305 -11.39 30.14 -10.94
CA ARG A 305 -10.98 31.54 -11.16
C ARG A 305 -9.55 31.63 -11.67
N ASP A 306 -9.33 32.50 -12.64
CA ASP A 306 -8.00 32.81 -13.17
C ASP A 306 -7.09 33.34 -12.05
N VAL A 307 -5.79 33.02 -12.09
CA VAL A 307 -4.79 33.36 -11.06
C VAL A 307 -4.78 34.87 -10.77
N LYS A 308 -4.95 35.70 -11.81
CA LYS A 308 -4.97 37.16 -11.68
C LYS A 308 -6.22 37.71 -10.96
N SER A 309 -7.27 36.91 -10.86
CA SER A 309 -8.56 37.28 -10.24
C SER A 309 -8.76 36.70 -8.83
N GLN A 310 -7.77 35.97 -8.31
CA GLN A 310 -7.78 35.44 -6.95
C GLN A 310 -7.59 36.59 -5.94
N LYS A 311 -8.18 36.45 -4.74
CA LYS A 311 -7.94 37.41 -3.65
C LYS A 311 -6.46 37.35 -3.26
N GLN A 312 -5.76 38.47 -3.36
CA GLN A 312 -4.40 38.58 -2.83
C GLN A 312 -4.47 38.52 -1.30
N VAL A 313 -3.95 37.43 -0.73
CA VAL A 313 -3.81 37.26 0.71
C VAL A 313 -2.35 37.53 1.06
N CYS A 314 -2.05 38.71 1.61
CA CYS A 314 -0.71 39.01 2.13
C CYS A 314 -0.43 38.03 3.28
N THR A 315 0.50 37.12 3.05
CA THR A 315 0.96 36.17 4.05
C THR A 315 2.32 36.69 4.52
N GLY A 316 2.44 37.12 5.78
CA GLY A 316 3.60 37.86 6.31
C GLY A 316 4.96 37.16 6.30
N MET A 317 5.13 36.07 5.53
CA MET A 317 6.42 35.40 5.30
C MET A 317 7.19 35.93 4.09
N PHE A 318 6.55 36.68 3.19
CA PHE A 318 7.24 37.41 2.14
C PHE A 318 6.60 38.80 2.06
N TYR A 319 7.43 39.82 2.25
CA TYR A 319 7.04 41.23 2.32
C TYR A 319 6.04 41.60 1.20
N CYS A 320 4.93 42.23 1.60
CA CYS A 320 4.09 43.04 0.72
C CYS A 320 4.62 44.49 0.83
N GLU A 321 5.28 44.97 -0.22
CA GLU A 321 5.29 46.41 -0.57
C GLU A 321 4.39 46.59 -1.81
#